data_AF-A0A960NRB0-F1
#
_entry.id   AF-A0A960NRB0-F1
#
_cell.length_a   1.000
_cell.length_b   1.000
_cell.length_c   1.000
_cell.angle_alpha   90.00
_cell.angle_beta   90.00
_cell.angle_gamma   90.00
#
_symmetry.space_group_name_H-M   'P 1'
#
loop_
_entity.id
_entity.type
_entity.pdbx_description
1 polymer ?
#
loop_
_entity_poly.entity_id
_entity_poly.type
_entity_poly.pdbx_seq_one_letter_code
_entity_poly.pdbx_strand_id
1 'polypeptide(L)'
;MNKTLLAIRLVFILLCTAGGWLVCYAVTDWDDHRIVGLFVGFLIGVLVVLVDILLKGFSLRGLSAITFGLAVGALIAYLIGTSPLFDRADEQNIYLARLTLFLICTYLCTVIALRGKDEFNLVIPYVRFVPHEVDVPLIVVDTSVLIDGRISK
;
A
#
# COMPACT_ATOMS: atom_id res chain seq x y z
N MET A 1 0.06 21.58 -2.77
CA MET A 1 -0.88 20.48 -2.45
C MET A 1 -1.96 20.48 -3.52
N ASN A 2 -2.20 19.36 -4.22
CA ASN A 2 -3.21 19.33 -5.29
C ASN A 2 -4.56 19.71 -4.71
N LYS A 3 -5.13 20.84 -5.15
CA LYS A 3 -6.39 21.40 -4.62
C LYS A 3 -7.55 20.37 -4.66
N THR A 4 -7.49 19.45 -5.62
CA THR A 4 -8.42 18.33 -5.77
C THR A 4 -8.41 17.34 -4.60
N LEU A 5 -7.24 16.95 -4.09
CA LEU A 5 -7.13 16.01 -2.94
C LEU A 5 -7.63 16.64 -1.63
N LEU A 6 -7.42 17.94 -1.47
CA LEU A 6 -7.93 18.68 -0.31
C LEU A 6 -9.47 18.63 -0.28
N ALA A 7 -10.12 18.89 -1.42
CA ALA A 7 -11.58 18.82 -1.54
C ALA A 7 -12.12 17.42 -1.17
N ILE A 8 -11.50 16.35 -1.68
CA ILE A 8 -11.91 14.96 -1.39
C ILE A 8 -11.80 14.66 0.11
N ARG A 9 -10.71 15.07 0.77
CA ARG A 9 -10.52 14.87 2.23
C ARG A 9 -11.57 15.60 3.07
N LEU A 10 -11.92 16.84 2.70
CA LEU A 10 -12.97 17.59 3.38
C LEU A 10 -14.34 16.93 3.22
N VAL A 11 -14.68 16.49 2.01
CA VAL A 11 -15.91 15.75 1.74
C VAL A 11 -15.94 14.45 2.55
N PHE A 12 -14.83 13.72 2.61
CA PHE A 12 -14.74 12.49 3.40
C PHE A 12 -14.98 12.73 4.90
N ILE A 13 -14.35 13.76 5.49
CA ILE A 13 -14.58 14.12 6.90
C ILE A 13 -16.06 14.47 7.12
N LEU A 14 -16.67 15.25 6.23
CA LEU A 14 -18.10 15.57 6.31
C LEU A 14 -18.97 14.30 6.28
N LEU A 15 -18.67 13.35 5.38
CA LEU A 15 -19.39 12.08 5.30
C LEU A 15 -19.22 11.23 6.56
N CYS A 16 -18.02 11.15 7.16
CA CYS A 16 -17.82 10.46 8.43
C CYS A 16 -18.57 11.13 9.58
N THR A 17 -18.61 12.45 9.61
CA THR A 17 -19.33 13.24 10.62
C THR A 17 -20.84 13.02 10.51
N ALA A 18 -21.39 13.08 9.29
CA ALA A 18 -22.79 12.79 9.01
C ALA A 18 -23.13 11.32 9.29
N GLY A 19 -22.25 10.39 8.92
CA GLY A 19 -22.39 8.97 9.22
C GLY A 19 -22.47 8.69 10.72
N GLY A 20 -21.61 9.32 11.53
CA GLY A 20 -21.66 9.22 12.99
C GLY A 20 -22.99 9.69 13.57
N TRP A 21 -23.59 10.74 13.00
CA TRP A 21 -24.93 11.20 13.36
C TRP A 21 -26.02 10.20 12.92
N LEU A 22 -25.93 9.68 11.70
CA LEU A 22 -26.90 8.73 11.15
C LEU A 22 -26.92 7.38 11.89
N VAL A 23 -25.77 6.94 12.41
CA VAL A 23 -25.68 5.72 13.24
C VAL A 23 -26.53 5.84 14.51
N CYS A 24 -26.62 7.02 15.12
CA CYS A 24 -27.50 7.26 16.27
C CYS A 24 -28.99 7.12 15.93
N TYR A 25 -29.41 7.29 14.67
CA TYR A 25 -30.78 6.99 14.25
C TYR A 25 -31.04 5.50 14.03
N ALA A 26 -29.99 4.74 13.67
CA ALA A 26 -30.12 3.29 13.46
C ALA A 26 -30.18 2.51 14.77
N VAL A 27 -29.64 3.05 15.86
CA VAL A 27 -29.61 2.44 17.20
C VAL A 27 -30.46 3.27 18.15
N THR A 28 -31.67 2.81 18.45
CA THR A 28 -32.68 3.53 19.27
C THR A 28 -32.18 3.92 20.66
N ASP A 29 -31.25 3.17 21.25
CA ASP A 29 -30.68 3.48 22.57
C ASP A 29 -29.65 4.63 22.54
N TRP A 30 -29.19 5.05 21.35
CA TRP A 30 -28.15 6.07 21.18
C TRP A 30 -28.70 7.43 20.77
N ASP A 31 -30.02 7.60 20.80
CA ASP A 31 -30.68 8.81 20.31
C ASP A 31 -30.35 10.05 21.16
N ASP A 32 -30.10 9.87 22.46
CA ASP A 32 -29.66 10.96 23.36
C ASP A 32 -28.17 11.33 23.16
N HIS A 33 -27.38 10.46 22.54
CA HIS A 33 -25.93 10.60 22.40
C HIS A 33 -25.48 11.11 21.03
N ARG A 34 -26.38 11.76 20.27
CA ARG A 34 -26.12 12.26 18.90
C ARG A 34 -24.86 13.12 18.78
N ILE A 35 -24.59 13.97 19.77
CA ILE A 35 -23.38 14.82 19.78
C ILE A 35 -22.11 13.97 19.90
N VAL A 36 -22.16 12.90 20.69
CA VAL A 36 -21.06 11.94 20.84
C VAL A 36 -20.84 11.18 19.53
N GLY A 37 -21.91 10.69 18.89
CA GLY A 37 -21.84 10.04 17.57
C GLY A 37 -21.20 10.92 16.50
N LEU A 38 -21.60 12.21 16.46
CA LEU A 38 -21.00 13.21 15.57
C LEU A 38 -19.51 13.41 15.84
N PHE A 39 -19.12 13.57 17.10
CA PHE A 39 -17.73 13.78 17.49
C PHE A 39 -16.85 12.57 17.17
N VAL A 40 -17.35 11.35 17.43
CA VAL A 40 -16.66 10.11 17.09
C VAL A 40 -16.50 9.97 15.59
N GLY A 41 -17.56 10.23 14.81
CA GLY A 41 -17.50 10.23 13.34
C GLY A 41 -16.47 11.22 12.80
N PHE A 42 -16.44 12.44 13.35
CA PHE A 42 -15.43 13.45 12.99
C PHE A 42 -14.00 12.97 13.32
N LEU A 43 -13.76 12.45 14.52
CA LEU A 43 -12.44 11.95 14.93
C LEU A 43 -11.96 10.80 14.05
N ILE A 44 -12.83 9.87 13.69
CA ILE A 44 -12.52 8.78 12.76
C ILE A 44 -12.15 9.36 11.39
N GLY A 45 -12.94 10.31 10.87
CA GLY A 45 -12.66 10.99 9.61
C GLY A 45 -11.29 11.67 9.60
N VAL A 46 -10.96 12.42 10.65
CA VAL A 46 -9.66 13.08 10.82
C VAL A 46 -8.52 12.07 10.89
N LEU A 47 -8.69 11.00 11.67
CA LEU A 47 -7.67 9.95 11.82
C LEU A 47 -7.36 9.27 10.48
N VAL A 48 -8.38 8.92 9.70
CA VAL A 48 -8.21 8.32 8.38
C VAL A 48 -7.50 9.28 7.41
N VAL A 49 -7.87 10.57 7.41
CA VAL A 49 -7.19 11.58 6.58
C VAL A 49 -5.73 11.77 7.00
N LEU A 50 -5.44 11.70 8.31
CA LEU A 50 -4.06 11.79 8.80
C LEU A 50 -3.24 10.58 8.33
N VAL A 51 -3.81 9.37 8.37
CA VAL A 51 -3.19 8.16 7.79
C VAL A 51 -2.96 8.33 6.29
N ASP A 52 -3.93 8.82 5.52
CA ASP A 52 -3.77 9.12 4.08
C ASP A 52 -2.61 10.10 3.81
N ILE A 53 -2.45 11.13 4.65
CA ILE A 53 -1.34 12.07 4.56
C ILE A 53 -0.01 11.39 4.87
N LEU A 54 0.05 10.53 5.88
CA LEU A 54 1.26 9.77 6.25
C LEU A 54 1.64 8.73 5.19
N LEU A 55 0.67 8.19 4.46
CA LEU A 55 0.88 7.29 3.33
C LEU A 55 1.31 8.00 2.05
N LYS A 56 1.42 9.34 2.05
CA LYS A 56 1.90 10.10 0.90
C LYS A 56 3.33 9.68 0.54
N GLY A 57 3.51 9.19 -0.69
CA GLY A 57 4.80 8.68 -1.18
C GLY A 57 4.93 7.16 -1.10
N PHE A 58 3.90 6.46 -0.61
CA PHE A 58 3.83 5.02 -0.70
C PHE A 58 3.66 4.58 -2.15
N SER A 59 4.57 3.73 -2.64
CA SER A 59 4.55 3.25 -4.02
C SER A 59 3.61 2.05 -4.18
N LEU A 60 3.06 1.86 -5.38
CA LEU A 60 2.28 0.66 -5.72
C LEU A 60 3.10 -0.63 -5.51
N ARG A 61 4.41 -0.56 -5.75
CA ARG A 61 5.35 -1.66 -5.50
C ARG A 61 5.51 -1.96 -4.01
N GLY A 62 5.54 -0.93 -3.17
CA GLY A 62 5.50 -1.09 -1.71
C GLY A 62 4.20 -1.74 -1.26
N LEU A 63 3.06 -1.34 -1.85
CA LEU A 63 1.76 -1.91 -1.52
C LEU A 63 1.69 -3.40 -1.89
N SER A 64 2.12 -3.77 -3.10
CA SER A 64 2.18 -5.18 -3.51
C SER A 64 3.11 -6.02 -2.65
N ALA A 65 4.23 -5.45 -2.19
CA ALA A 65 5.16 -6.14 -1.30
C ALA A 65 4.55 -6.38 0.09
N ILE A 66 3.84 -5.39 0.65
CA ILE A 66 3.14 -5.57 1.93
C ILE A 66 2.05 -6.63 1.82
N THR A 67 1.19 -6.55 0.80
CA THR A 67 0.08 -7.50 0.65
C THR A 67 0.61 -8.93 0.45
N PHE A 68 1.66 -9.10 -0.35
CA PHE A 68 2.32 -10.39 -0.51
C PHE A 68 2.95 -10.91 0.80
N GLY A 69 3.69 -10.06 1.51
CA GLY A 69 4.32 -10.43 2.78
C GLY A 69 3.31 -10.80 3.86
N LEU A 70 2.21 -10.06 3.96
CA LEU A 70 1.09 -10.39 4.85
C LEU A 70 0.43 -11.72 4.47
N ALA A 71 0.17 -11.95 3.18
CA ALA A 71 -0.45 -13.19 2.70
C ALA A 71 0.43 -14.41 2.98
N VAL A 72 1.72 -14.33 2.65
CA VAL A 72 2.68 -15.43 2.89
C VAL A 72 2.89 -15.65 4.39
N GLY A 73 3.03 -14.59 5.18
CA GLY A 73 3.18 -14.70 6.63
C GLY A 73 1.94 -15.29 7.31
N ALA A 74 0.74 -14.92 6.86
CA ALA A 74 -0.51 -15.49 7.35
C ALA A 74 -0.63 -16.97 6.96
N LEU A 75 -0.24 -17.34 5.74
CA LEU A 75 -0.21 -18.73 5.28
C LEU A 75 0.76 -19.58 6.12
N ILE A 76 1.97 -19.08 6.38
CA ILE A 76 2.95 -19.78 7.22
C ILE A 76 2.42 -19.94 8.65
N ALA A 77 1.90 -18.87 9.25
CA ALA A 77 1.31 -18.92 10.59
C ALA A 77 0.16 -19.93 10.67
N TYR A 78 -0.69 -19.97 9.64
CA TYR A 78 -1.78 -20.93 9.53
C TYR A 78 -1.26 -22.36 9.46
N LEU A 79 -0.33 -22.66 8.54
CA LEU A 79 0.23 -24.01 8.38
C LEU A 79 0.89 -24.53 9.66
N ILE A 80 1.68 -23.68 10.34
CA ILE A 80 2.28 -24.04 11.63
C ILE A 80 1.19 -24.22 12.69
N GLY A 81 0.21 -23.30 12.77
CA GLY A 81 -0.87 -23.35 13.75
C GLY A 81 -1.83 -24.54 13.59
N THR A 82 -1.93 -25.12 12.39
CA THR A 82 -2.68 -26.35 12.08
C THR A 82 -1.85 -27.62 12.15
N SER A 83 -0.53 -27.50 12.35
CA SER A 83 0.35 -28.66 12.44
C SER A 83 0.12 -29.44 13.74
N PRO A 84 0.44 -30.75 13.77
CA PRO A 84 0.29 -31.59 14.96
C PRO A 84 1.24 -31.21 16.11
N LEU A 85 2.07 -30.17 15.95
CA LEU A 85 2.94 -29.64 17.01
C LEU A 85 2.16 -29.22 18.27
N PHE A 86 0.87 -28.90 18.11
CA PHE A 86 0.02 -28.39 19.16
C PHE A 86 -1.00 -29.41 19.70
N ASP A 87 -0.99 -30.66 19.23
CA ASP A 87 -2.01 -31.68 19.57
C ASP A 87 -2.07 -32.02 21.07
N ARG A 88 -0.98 -31.79 21.80
CA ARG A 88 -0.86 -32.06 23.25
C ARG A 88 -0.90 -30.80 24.12
N ALA A 89 -1.09 -29.63 23.51
CA ALA A 89 -1.13 -28.37 24.22
C ALA A 89 -2.56 -28.06 24.70
N ASP A 90 -2.66 -27.30 25.78
CA ASP A 90 -3.94 -26.80 26.29
C ASP A 90 -4.54 -25.72 25.38
N GLU A 91 -5.87 -25.58 25.34
CA GLU A 91 -6.58 -24.70 24.39
C GLU A 91 -6.11 -23.23 24.50
N GLN A 92 -5.89 -22.76 25.73
CA GLN A 92 -5.37 -21.41 25.99
C GLN A 92 -3.97 -21.22 25.38
N ASN A 93 -3.09 -22.22 25.53
CA ASN A 93 -1.74 -22.16 25.00
C ASN A 93 -1.75 -22.23 23.47
N ILE A 94 -2.66 -22.99 22.87
CA ILE A 94 -2.87 -23.05 21.42
C ILE A 94 -3.30 -21.68 20.89
N TYR A 95 -4.26 -21.01 21.53
CA TYR A 95 -4.71 -19.68 21.14
C TYR A 95 -3.56 -18.67 21.17
N LEU A 96 -2.83 -18.62 22.29
CA LEU A 96 -1.70 -17.71 22.45
C LEU A 96 -0.58 -18.00 21.44
N ALA A 97 -0.28 -19.27 21.19
CA ALA A 97 0.71 -19.67 20.20
C ALA A 97 0.30 -19.24 18.79
N ARG A 98 -0.95 -19.48 18.38
CA ARG A 98 -1.48 -19.06 17.07
C ARG A 98 -1.46 -17.55 16.89
N LEU A 99 -1.86 -16.79 17.91
CA LEU A 99 -1.81 -15.34 17.89
C LEU A 99 -0.37 -14.83 17.73
N THR A 100 0.56 -15.41 18.52
CA THR A 100 1.97 -15.06 18.48
C THR A 100 2.59 -15.38 17.11
N LEU A 101 2.30 -16.56 16.57
CA LEU A 101 2.74 -16.97 15.23
C LEU A 101 2.19 -16.03 14.15
N PHE A 102 0.90 -15.71 14.20
CA PHE A 102 0.28 -14.79 13.25
C PHE A 102 1.00 -13.44 13.25
N LEU A 103 1.21 -12.83 14.42
CA LEU A 103 1.89 -11.54 14.53
C LEU A 103 3.35 -11.59 14.06
N ILE A 104 4.12 -12.59 14.50
CA ILE A 104 5.54 -12.69 14.17
C ILE A 104 5.74 -13.01 12.68
N CYS A 105 5.05 -14.02 12.15
CA CYS A 105 5.22 -14.44 10.76
C CYS A 105 4.76 -13.36 9.78
N THR A 106 3.60 -12.73 10.01
CA THR A 106 3.13 -11.64 9.15
C THR A 106 4.08 -10.44 9.19
N TYR A 107 4.61 -10.07 10.36
CA TYR A 107 5.61 -9.00 10.48
C TYR A 107 6.91 -9.34 9.73
N LEU A 108 7.51 -10.50 10.00
CA LEU A 108 8.79 -10.91 9.39
C LEU A 108 8.66 -11.03 7.87
N CYS A 109 7.64 -11.71 7.37
CA CYS A 109 7.41 -11.84 5.92
C CYS A 109 7.15 -10.49 5.25
N THR A 110 6.41 -9.59 5.90
CA THR A 110 6.20 -8.21 5.40
C THR A 110 7.50 -7.43 5.33
N VAL A 111 8.34 -7.48 6.37
CA VAL A 111 9.65 -6.81 6.37
C VAL A 111 10.58 -7.38 5.29
N ILE A 112 10.63 -8.70 5.12
CA ILE A 112 11.43 -9.34 4.07
C ILE A 112 10.92 -8.93 2.69
N ALA A 113 9.61 -8.99 2.45
CA ALA A 113 9.00 -8.60 1.19
C ALA A 113 9.25 -7.11 0.88
N LEU A 114 9.16 -6.23 1.88
CA LEU A 114 9.45 -4.81 1.73
C LEU A 114 10.93 -4.55 1.42
N ARG A 115 11.86 -5.29 2.03
CA ARG A 115 13.31 -5.18 1.74
C ARG A 115 13.64 -5.66 0.33
N GLY A 116 13.02 -6.76 -0.11
CA GLY A 116 13.20 -7.32 -1.45
C GLY A 116 12.37 -6.63 -2.54
N LYS A 117 11.50 -5.66 -2.20
CA LYS A 117 10.52 -5.10 -3.15
C LYS A 117 11.15 -4.54 -4.41
N ASP A 118 12.39 -4.06 -4.35
CA ASP A 118 13.10 -3.46 -5.48
C ASP A 118 13.89 -4.50 -6.31
N GLU A 119 14.12 -5.69 -5.76
CA GLU A 119 14.82 -6.81 -6.40
C GLU A 119 13.84 -7.79 -7.07
N PHE A 120 12.60 -7.89 -6.57
CA PHE A 120 11.57 -8.79 -7.10
C PHE A 120 10.63 -8.06 -8.09
N ASN A 121 10.81 -8.31 -9.38
CA ASN A 121 9.81 -8.00 -10.43
C ASN A 121 8.61 -8.98 -10.43
N LEU A 122 8.38 -9.70 -9.33
CA LEU A 122 7.50 -10.88 -9.29
C LEU A 122 6.02 -10.57 -9.60
N VAL A 123 5.55 -9.35 -9.30
CA VAL A 123 4.11 -9.00 -9.46
C VAL A 123 3.86 -8.07 -10.66
N ILE A 124 4.81 -7.23 -11.05
CA ILE A 124 4.65 -6.34 -12.22
C ILE A 124 5.98 -6.22 -12.96
N PRO A 125 6.18 -6.93 -14.09
CA PRO A 125 7.25 -6.61 -15.02
C PRO A 125 6.91 -5.26 -15.66
N TYR A 126 7.32 -4.16 -15.02
CA TYR A 126 7.08 -2.83 -15.55
C TYR A 126 8.07 -2.58 -16.68
N VAL A 127 7.70 -2.98 -17.90
CA VAL A 127 8.44 -2.65 -19.11
C VAL A 127 8.21 -1.16 -19.37
N ARG A 128 9.07 -0.31 -18.82
CA ARG A 128 9.04 1.12 -19.13
C ARG A 128 9.71 1.30 -20.48
N PHE A 129 8.92 1.55 -21.52
CA PHE A 129 9.44 2.03 -22.79
C PHE A 129 10.01 3.43 -22.54
N VAL A 130 11.33 3.52 -22.46
CA VAL A 130 12.05 4.78 -22.47
C VAL A 130 12.26 5.11 -23.95
N PRO A 131 11.79 6.26 -24.46
CA PRO A 131 12.23 6.74 -25.76
C PRO A 131 13.75 6.85 -25.69
N HIS A 132 14.46 5.95 -26.37
CA HIS A 132 15.82 6.27 -26.78
C HIS A 132 15.62 7.30 -27.88
N GLU A 133 15.71 8.58 -27.52
CA GLU A 133 16.17 9.56 -28.51
C GLU A 133 17.53 9.05 -28.94
N VAL A 134 17.58 8.42 -30.11
CA VAL A 134 18.85 8.19 -30.78
C VAL A 134 19.30 9.59 -31.10
N ASP A 135 20.14 10.16 -30.25
CA ASP A 135 20.94 11.33 -30.59
C ASP A 135 21.78 10.89 -31.78
N VAL A 136 21.21 11.03 -32.98
CA VAL A 136 22.01 10.98 -34.20
C VAL A 136 22.81 12.26 -34.10
N PRO A 137 24.14 12.20 -33.87
CA PRO A 137 24.93 13.40 -33.80
C PRO A 137 24.68 14.18 -35.09
N LEU A 138 24.17 15.41 -34.98
CA LEU A 138 23.95 16.27 -36.13
C LEU A 138 25.33 16.71 -36.62
N ILE A 139 25.92 15.94 -37.55
CA ILE A 139 27.21 16.27 -38.13
C ILE A 139 26.96 17.30 -39.25
N VAL A 140 27.43 18.52 -39.04
CA VAL A 140 27.47 19.55 -40.09
C VAL A 140 28.75 19.33 -40.90
N VAL A 141 28.59 19.00 -42.18
CA VAL A 141 29.68 18.64 -43.09
C VAL A 141 29.73 19.64 -44.24
N ASP A 142 30.94 20.09 -44.59
CA ASP A 142 31.15 20.95 -45.76
C ASP A 142 31.04 20.15 -47.07
N THR A 143 30.68 20.83 -48.16
CA THR A 143 30.49 20.25 -49.50
C THR A 143 31.72 19.48 -49.99
N SER A 144 32.91 19.96 -49.62
CA SER A 144 34.21 19.33 -49.94
C SER A 144 34.35 17.94 -49.31
N VAL A 145 33.80 17.76 -48.12
CA VAL A 145 33.93 16.55 -47.30
C VAL A 145 32.90 15.48 -47.71
N LEU A 146 31.77 15.87 -48.32
CA LEU A 146 30.79 14.96 -48.93
C LEU A 146 31.31 14.26 -50.20
N ILE A 147 32.27 14.86 -50.91
CA ILE A 147 32.86 14.30 -52.14
C ILE A 147 34.02 13.33 -51.81
N ASP A 148 34.53 13.36 -50.57
CA ASP A 148 35.56 12.44 -50.11
C ASP A 148 34.95 11.06 -49.79
N GLY A 149 35.37 10.04 -50.55
CA GLY A 149 34.88 8.65 -50.42
C GLY A 149 35.20 7.98 -49.08
N ARG A 150 35.94 8.63 -48.18
CA ARG A 150 36.28 8.12 -46.84
C ARG A 150 35.11 8.17 -45.84
N ILE A 151 34.05 8.94 -46.12
CA ILE A 151 32.90 9.13 -45.20
C ILE A 151 31.72 8.19 -45.46
N SER A 152 31.68 7.49 -46.61
CA SER A 152 30.59 6.58 -46.96
C SER A 152 30.74 5.16 -46.35
N LYS A 153 30.83 5.04 -45.03
CA LYS A 153 30.64 3.76 -44.31
C LYS A 153 29.71 3.89 -43.12
#